data_AF-G0S1Z6-F1
#
_entry.id   AF-G0S1Z6-F1
#
_cell.length_a   1.000
_cell.length_b   1.000
_cell.length_c   1.000
_cell.angle_alpha   90.00
_cell.angle_beta   90.00
_cell.angle_gamma   90.00
#
_symmetry.space_group_name_H-M   'P 1'
#
loop_
_entity.id
_entity.type
_entity.pdbx_description
1 polymer ?
#
loop_
_entity_poly.entity_id
_entity_poly.type
_entity_poly.pdbx_seq_one_letter_code
_entity_poly.pdbx_strand_id
1 'polypeptide(L)'
;MFPNLTRRLAQVAKPQTEQAAANATAVTPPAAASPYKLKKVWPPDFKSMTPQQQLRFEKKYKRRLKLKMERPRWNKFVKLAQLVTTTSVIGYMVLFMDWKDVPTPFEPLREKVWGFFGIFTEENRKLKAPKDRPSS
;
A
#
# COMPACT_ATOMS: atom_id res chain seq x y z
N MET A 1 -18.67 5.96 -25.07
CA MET A 1 -19.37 6.89 -24.15
C MET A 1 -18.45 8.06 -23.77
N PHE A 2 -18.38 9.14 -24.57
CA PHE A 2 -17.59 10.35 -24.24
C PHE A 2 -18.28 11.71 -24.52
N PRO A 3 -19.59 11.90 -24.29
CA PRO A 3 -20.26 13.18 -24.57
C PRO A 3 -19.89 14.32 -23.58
N ASN A 4 -19.19 14.02 -22.48
CA ASN A 4 -18.94 14.98 -21.40
C ASN A 4 -17.60 15.74 -21.52
N LEU A 5 -16.72 15.37 -22.45
CA LEU A 5 -15.40 16.02 -22.61
C LEU A 5 -15.49 17.32 -23.42
N THR A 6 -16.31 17.33 -24.47
CA THR A 6 -16.51 18.50 -25.34
C THR A 6 -17.18 19.66 -24.61
N ARG A 7 -18.18 19.39 -23.76
CA ARG A 7 -18.87 20.42 -22.97
C ARG A 7 -17.95 21.15 -21.99
N ARG A 8 -16.88 20.49 -21.50
CA ARG A 8 -15.94 21.10 -20.56
C ARG A 8 -14.91 22.02 -21.23
N LEU A 9 -14.57 21.77 -22.48
CA LEU A 9 -13.66 22.65 -23.23
C LEU A 9 -14.35 23.98 -23.58
N ALA A 10 -15.65 23.96 -23.89
CA ALA A 10 -16.41 25.16 -24.23
C ALA A 10 -16.66 26.12 -23.04
N GLN A 11 -16.64 25.64 -21.79
CA GLN A 11 -16.86 26.47 -20.60
C GLN A 11 -15.60 27.18 -20.08
N VAL A 12 -14.41 26.87 -20.62
CA VAL A 12 -13.14 27.50 -20.22
C VAL A 12 -12.97 28.91 -20.81
N ALA A 13 -13.80 29.30 -21.79
CA ALA A 13 -13.61 30.51 -22.58
C ALA A 13 -14.53 31.70 -22.22
N LYS A 14 -15.24 31.71 -21.08
CA LYS A 14 -16.11 32.84 -20.68
C LYS A 14 -15.73 33.45 -19.30
N PRO A 15 -15.93 34.77 -19.12
CA PRO A 15 -15.07 35.66 -18.32
C PRO A 15 -15.35 35.59 -16.82
N GLN A 16 -14.71 34.65 -16.12
CA GLN A 16 -14.72 34.59 -14.65
C GLN A 16 -13.45 35.21 -14.02
N THR A 17 -12.52 35.67 -14.85
CA THR A 17 -11.23 36.23 -14.45
C THR A 17 -11.32 37.66 -13.91
N GLU A 18 -12.32 38.44 -14.32
CA GLU A 18 -12.41 39.86 -13.95
C GLU A 18 -13.03 40.08 -12.56
N GLN A 19 -14.06 39.31 -12.21
CA GLN A 19 -14.78 39.48 -10.94
C GLN A 19 -14.02 38.91 -9.73
N ALA A 20 -13.04 38.01 -9.95
CA ALA A 20 -12.21 37.45 -8.89
C ALA A 20 -11.02 38.34 -8.50
N ALA A 21 -10.64 39.30 -9.35
CA ALA A 21 -9.52 40.21 -9.09
C ALA A 21 -9.91 41.36 -8.14
N ALA A 22 -11.17 41.80 -8.14
CA ALA A 22 -11.65 42.88 -7.29
C ALA A 22 -11.71 42.53 -5.79
N ASN A 23 -11.84 41.23 -5.45
CA ASN A 23 -11.97 40.77 -4.07
C ASN A 23 -10.64 40.29 -3.45
N ALA A 24 -9.53 40.38 -4.18
CA ALA A 24 -8.21 39.91 -3.72
C ALA A 24 -7.44 40.95 -2.88
N THR A 25 -8.00 42.14 -2.67
CA THR A 25 -7.31 43.27 -2.00
C THR A 25 -7.47 43.26 -0.48
N ALA A 26 -8.32 42.40 0.09
CA ALA A 26 -8.54 42.33 1.52
C ALA A 26 -8.09 40.96 2.06
N VAL A 27 -7.13 41.00 3.00
CA VAL A 27 -6.64 39.87 3.82
C VAL A 27 -5.51 39.02 3.21
N THR A 28 -4.27 39.46 3.44
CA THR A 28 -3.03 38.69 3.20
C THR A 28 -2.30 38.44 4.53
N PRO A 29 -2.05 37.19 4.96
CA PRO A 29 -0.92 36.85 5.83
C PRO A 29 0.35 36.63 4.98
N PRO A 30 1.56 36.85 5.54
CA PRO A 30 2.76 37.16 4.76
C PRO A 30 3.23 36.01 3.86
N ALA A 31 3.05 36.22 2.55
CA ALA A 31 3.72 35.52 1.46
C ALA A 31 5.18 35.97 1.32
N ALA A 32 5.97 35.92 2.39
CA ALA A 32 7.38 36.28 2.34
C ALA A 32 8.20 35.11 1.74
N ALA A 33 8.78 35.37 0.57
CA ALA A 33 9.83 34.57 -0.11
C ALA A 33 9.42 33.40 -1.05
N SER A 34 8.33 33.52 -1.81
CA SER A 34 8.13 32.70 -3.03
C SER A 34 8.33 33.56 -4.29
N PRO A 35 9.28 33.26 -5.18
CA PRO A 35 9.48 34.01 -6.43
C PRO A 35 8.33 33.83 -7.43
N TYR A 36 7.41 32.89 -7.16
CA TYR A 36 6.23 32.65 -7.98
C TYR A 36 4.98 33.23 -7.32
N LYS A 37 4.35 34.20 -8.00
CA LYS A 37 3.04 34.72 -7.63
C LYS A 37 1.99 33.61 -7.78
N LEU A 38 1.32 33.25 -6.70
CA LEU A 38 0.19 32.32 -6.77
C LEU A 38 -0.92 32.96 -7.63
N LYS A 39 -1.23 32.36 -8.78
CA LYS A 39 -2.33 32.80 -9.66
C LYS A 39 -3.71 32.74 -8.98
N LYS A 40 -3.82 32.03 -7.85
CA LYS A 40 -5.04 31.90 -7.06
C LYS A 40 -4.69 31.97 -5.58
N VAL A 41 -5.23 32.95 -4.87
CA VAL A 41 -5.13 33.05 -3.41
C VAL A 41 -5.73 31.79 -2.79
N TRP A 42 -4.94 31.15 -1.95
CA TRP A 42 -5.32 30.00 -1.13
C TRP A 42 -5.08 30.43 0.32
N PRO A 43 -5.97 30.19 1.29
CA PRO A 43 -7.19 29.38 1.29
C PRO A 43 -8.41 30.15 0.76
N PRO A 44 -9.42 29.47 0.19
CA PRO A 44 -10.72 30.09 -0.08
C PRO A 44 -11.40 30.46 1.25
N ASP A 45 -11.98 31.65 1.33
CA ASP A 45 -12.76 32.05 2.51
C ASP A 45 -14.03 31.21 2.64
N PHE A 46 -14.05 30.30 3.62
CA PHE A 46 -15.19 29.41 3.86
C PHE A 46 -16.40 30.13 4.49
N LYS A 47 -16.19 31.31 5.06
CA LYS A 47 -17.24 32.08 5.76
C LYS A 47 -18.18 32.82 4.81
N SER A 48 -17.75 33.12 3.59
CA SER A 48 -18.55 33.83 2.58
C SER A 48 -19.22 32.91 1.55
N MET A 49 -18.96 31.60 1.62
CA MET A 49 -19.46 30.62 0.67
C MET A 49 -20.81 30.02 1.08
N THR A 50 -21.65 29.70 0.09
CA THR A 50 -22.91 28.98 0.31
C THR A 50 -22.63 27.60 0.93
N PRO A 51 -23.44 27.11 1.88
CA PRO A 51 -23.23 25.80 2.55
C PRO A 51 -23.07 24.62 1.57
N GLN A 52 -23.76 24.66 0.43
CA GLN A 52 -23.60 23.64 -0.61
C GLN A 52 -22.19 23.59 -1.22
N GLN A 53 -21.54 24.75 -1.37
CA GLN A 53 -20.17 24.84 -1.88
C GLN A 53 -19.17 24.34 -0.84
N GLN A 54 -19.37 24.67 0.43
CA GLN A 54 -18.57 24.17 1.54
C GLN A 54 -18.57 22.63 1.60
N LEU A 55 -19.74 22.00 1.53
CA LEU A 55 -19.86 20.53 1.52
C LEU A 55 -19.14 19.89 0.32
N ARG A 56 -19.13 20.56 -0.85
CA ARG A 56 -18.36 20.08 -2.02
C ARG A 56 -16.86 20.13 -1.77
N PHE A 57 -16.36 21.19 -1.14
CA PHE A 57 -14.95 21.30 -0.77
C PHE A 57 -14.57 20.27 0.29
N GLU A 58 -15.39 20.06 1.32
CA GLU A 58 -15.17 19.02 2.33
C GLU A 58 -15.12 17.63 1.72
N LYS A 59 -16.08 17.26 0.86
CA LYS A 59 -16.07 15.98 0.15
C LYS A 59 -14.83 15.81 -0.74
N LYS A 60 -14.35 16.89 -1.35
CA LYS A 60 -13.13 16.87 -2.18
C LYS A 60 -11.87 16.72 -1.32
N TYR A 61 -11.82 17.40 -0.18
CA TYR A 61 -10.74 17.35 0.78
C TYR A 61 -10.61 15.95 1.40
N LYS A 62 -11.71 15.38 1.92
CA LYS A 62 -11.73 14.03 2.49
C LYS A 62 -11.26 12.97 1.49
N ARG A 63 -11.67 13.07 0.22
CA ARG A 63 -11.18 12.19 -0.86
C ARG A 63 -9.67 12.30 -1.07
N ARG A 64 -9.14 13.53 -1.11
CA ARG A 64 -7.70 13.76 -1.27
C ARG A 64 -6.90 13.29 -0.06
N LEU A 65 -7.43 13.48 1.15
CA LEU A 65 -6.83 12.93 2.36
C LEU A 65 -6.78 11.42 2.31
N LYS A 66 -7.88 10.75 1.95
CA LYS A 66 -7.91 9.30 1.80
C LYS A 66 -6.82 8.81 0.85
N LEU A 67 -6.70 9.41 -0.34
CA LEU A 67 -5.64 9.08 -1.30
C LEU A 67 -4.22 9.37 -0.80
N LYS A 68 -4.01 10.46 -0.05
CA LYS A 68 -2.69 10.80 0.52
C LYS A 68 -2.30 9.89 1.70
N MET A 69 -3.30 9.46 2.47
CA MET A 69 -3.14 8.61 3.65
C MET A 69 -3.11 7.14 3.30
N GLU A 70 -3.64 6.75 2.14
CA GLU A 70 -3.42 5.42 1.56
C GLU A 70 -1.91 5.23 1.35
N ARG A 71 -1.28 4.44 2.23
CA ARG A 71 0.11 3.99 2.11
C ARG A 71 0.12 2.57 1.55
N PRO A 72 0.01 2.39 0.21
CA PRO A 72 -0.17 1.08 -0.40
C PRO A 72 1.03 0.16 -0.17
N ARG A 73 2.24 0.71 -0.06
CA ARG A 73 3.46 -0.07 0.22
C ARG A 73 3.41 -0.67 1.63
N TRP A 74 3.04 0.12 2.63
CA TRP A 74 2.91 -0.35 4.02
C TRP A 74 1.87 -1.47 4.14
N ASN A 75 0.70 -1.29 3.53
CA ASN A 75 -0.33 -2.31 3.54
C ASN A 75 0.12 -3.62 2.87
N LYS A 76 0.93 -3.55 1.82
CA LYS A 76 1.52 -4.74 1.18
C LYS A 76 2.51 -5.43 2.12
N PHE A 77 3.38 -4.69 2.82
CA PHE A 77 4.29 -5.25 3.79
C PHE A 77 3.57 -5.93 4.95
N VAL A 78 2.56 -5.30 5.53
CA VAL A 78 1.77 -5.89 6.63
C VAL A 78 1.05 -7.14 6.16
N LYS A 79 0.45 -7.13 4.96
CA LYS A 79 -0.21 -8.34 4.41
C LYS A 79 0.79 -9.46 4.14
N LEU A 80 1.98 -9.14 3.65
CA LEU A 80 3.04 -10.13 3.45
C LEU A 80 3.52 -10.69 4.78
N ALA A 81 3.76 -9.85 5.78
CA ALA A 81 4.13 -10.26 7.12
C ALA A 81 3.04 -11.14 7.75
N GLN A 82 1.77 -10.78 7.62
CA GLN A 82 0.65 -11.59 8.08
C GLN A 82 0.64 -12.97 7.40
N LEU A 83 0.84 -13.04 6.09
CA LEU A 83 0.91 -14.30 5.35
C LEU A 83 2.09 -15.15 5.84
N VAL A 84 3.27 -14.56 5.97
CA VAL A 84 4.47 -15.25 6.47
C VAL A 84 4.24 -15.78 7.88
N THR A 85 3.71 -14.97 8.79
CA THR A 85 3.44 -15.38 10.17
C THR A 85 2.40 -16.50 10.22
N THR A 86 1.28 -16.37 9.51
CA THR A 86 0.23 -17.41 9.49
C THR A 86 0.75 -18.71 8.90
N THR A 87 1.44 -18.67 7.76
CA THR A 87 2.02 -19.86 7.13
C THR A 87 3.10 -20.48 7.99
N SER A 88 3.92 -19.68 8.68
CA SER A 88 4.94 -20.17 9.61
C SER A 88 4.32 -20.90 10.80
N VAL A 89 3.26 -20.36 11.40
CA VAL A 89 2.55 -21.01 12.52
C VAL A 89 1.92 -22.32 12.05
N ILE A 90 1.22 -22.33 10.91
CA ILE A 90 0.62 -23.56 10.36
C ILE A 90 1.71 -24.58 10.03
N GLY A 91 2.80 -24.16 9.40
CA GLY A 91 3.95 -25.01 9.09
C GLY A 91 4.57 -25.60 10.35
N TYR A 92 4.72 -24.82 11.42
CA TYR A 92 5.22 -25.31 12.71
C TYR A 92 4.30 -26.38 13.32
N MET A 93 2.99 -26.12 13.33
CA MET A 93 1.99 -27.05 13.87
C MET A 93 1.99 -28.39 13.11
N VAL A 94 2.19 -28.37 11.80
CA VAL A 94 2.21 -29.59 10.98
C VAL A 94 3.56 -30.29 11.06
N LEU A 95 4.67 -29.55 10.96
CA LEU A 95 6.00 -30.14 10.73
C LEU A 95 6.76 -30.47 12.03
N PHE A 96 6.57 -29.71 13.10
CA PHE A 96 7.39 -29.80 14.32
C PHE A 96 6.59 -30.10 15.59
N MET A 97 5.29 -29.77 15.63
CA MET A 97 4.47 -30.01 16.81
C MET A 97 4.16 -31.50 16.92
N ASP A 98 4.79 -32.17 17.89
CA ASP A 98 4.57 -33.58 18.15
C ASP A 98 3.55 -33.76 19.26
N TRP A 99 2.36 -34.21 18.89
CA TRP A 99 1.26 -34.49 19.79
C TRP A 99 1.45 -35.90 20.32
N LYS A 100 2.08 -36.01 21.49
CA LYS A 100 2.58 -37.26 22.07
C LYS A 100 1.53 -38.37 22.26
N ASP A 101 0.24 -38.01 22.25
CA ASP A 101 -0.88 -38.90 22.55
C ASP A 101 -1.68 -39.38 21.32
N VAL A 102 -1.36 -38.93 20.10
CA VAL A 102 -2.15 -39.26 18.88
C VAL A 102 -1.23 -39.63 17.71
N PRO A 103 -1.47 -40.76 16.99
CA PRO A 103 -0.75 -41.05 15.75
C PRO A 103 -1.01 -39.92 14.74
N THR A 104 0.01 -39.12 14.43
CA THR A 104 -0.18 -37.93 13.61
C THR A 104 -0.37 -38.32 12.15
N PRO A 105 -1.44 -37.87 11.46
CA PRO A 105 -1.67 -38.18 10.04
C PRO A 105 -0.72 -37.42 9.10
N PHE A 106 0.21 -36.63 9.64
CA PHE A 106 1.08 -35.72 8.91
C PHE A 106 2.52 -36.24 8.74
N GLU A 107 2.85 -37.39 9.32
CA GLU A 107 4.11 -38.14 9.08
C GLU A 107 4.52 -38.20 7.59
N PRO A 108 3.68 -38.69 6.65
CA PRO A 108 4.06 -38.77 5.23
C PRO A 108 4.24 -37.40 4.57
N LEU A 109 3.60 -36.35 5.11
CA LEU A 109 3.78 -34.98 4.65
C LEU A 109 5.12 -34.41 5.12
N ARG A 110 5.53 -34.69 6.37
CA ARG A 110 6.84 -34.30 6.91
C ARG A 110 7.96 -34.93 6.09
N GLU A 111 7.90 -36.23 5.82
CA GLU A 111 8.90 -36.94 5.01
C GLU A 111 9.03 -36.36 3.61
N LYS A 112 7.91 -36.03 2.96
CA LYS A 112 7.93 -35.41 1.62
C LYS A 112 8.53 -34.00 1.64
N VAL A 113 8.22 -33.21 2.66
CA VAL A 113 8.76 -31.86 2.83
C VAL A 113 10.27 -31.93 3.10
N TRP A 114 10.72 -32.76 4.03
CA TRP A 114 12.15 -32.94 4.32
C TRP A 114 12.91 -33.57 3.16
N GLY A 115 12.30 -34.49 2.41
CA GLY A 115 12.88 -35.04 1.18
C GLY A 115 13.03 -33.97 0.09
N PHE A 116 12.05 -33.09 -0.07
CA PHE A 116 12.12 -31.97 -1.01
C PHE A 116 13.17 -30.92 -0.60
N PHE A 117 13.27 -30.57 0.68
CA PHE A 117 14.32 -29.69 1.20
C PHE A 117 15.71 -30.35 1.20
N GLY A 118 15.77 -31.67 1.36
CA GLY A 118 16.99 -32.49 1.32
C GLY A 118 17.63 -32.56 -0.06
N ILE A 119 16.84 -32.47 -1.13
CA ILE A 119 17.35 -32.34 -2.51
C ILE A 119 18.10 -31.00 -2.71
N PHE A 120 17.75 -29.98 -1.92
CA PHE A 120 18.35 -28.64 -2.00
C PHE A 120 19.60 -28.47 -1.10
N THR A 121 19.89 -29.41 -0.20
CA THR A 121 21.03 -29.35 0.72
C THR A 121 22.17 -30.27 0.26
N GLU A 122 23.32 -29.70 -0.12
CA GLU A 122 24.48 -30.44 -0.67
C GLU A 122 25.14 -31.44 0.32
N GLU A 123 24.81 -31.36 1.61
CA GLU A 123 25.50 -32.11 2.67
C GLU A 123 25.24 -33.63 2.60
N ASN A 124 24.07 -34.06 2.12
CA ASN A 124 23.75 -35.48 1.94
C ASN A 124 24.41 -36.11 0.70
N ARG A 125 25.00 -35.33 -0.22
CA ARG A 125 25.79 -35.87 -1.35
C ARG A 125 27.12 -36.46 -0.90
N LYS A 126 27.69 -35.96 0.21
CA LYS A 126 29.03 -36.35 0.69
C LYS A 126 29.03 -37.55 1.65
N LEU A 127 27.86 -37.96 2.17
CA LEU A 127 27.75 -39.08 3.12
C LEU A 127 27.64 -40.46 2.46
N LYS A 128 27.56 -40.54 1.12
CA LYS A 128 27.81 -41.78 0.35
C LYS A 128 29.28 -41.86 -0.09
N ALA A 129 30.21 -41.78 0.86
CA ALA A 129 31.58 -42.27 0.61
C ALA A 129 31.59 -43.79 0.88
N PRO A 130 32.04 -44.64 -0.07
CA PRO A 130 31.93 -46.09 0.05
C PRO A 130 32.70 -46.62 1.26
N LYS A 131 32.00 -47.39 2.11
CA LYS A 131 32.51 -48.06 3.31
C LYS A 131 33.25 -49.37 2.95
N ASP A 132 34.16 -49.30 1.99
CA ASP A 132 34.99 -50.45 1.61
C ASP A 132 36.47 -50.04 1.63
N ARG A 133 37.05 -50.04 2.83
CA ARG A 133 38.50 -50.15 2.99
C ARG A 133 38.80 -51.04 4.20
N PRO A 134 39.22 -52.31 4.00
CA PRO A 134 39.67 -53.13 5.11
C PRO A 134 41.00 -52.57 5.63
N SER A 135 41.07 -52.33 6.94
CA SER A 135 42.32 -52.00 7.64
C SER A 135 43.14 -53.27 7.83
N SER A 136 44.35 -53.31 7.24
CA SER A 136 45.42 -54.24 7.60
C SER A 136 45.99 -53.95 8.99
#